data_AF-A9GJD2-F1
#
_entry.id   AF-A9GJD2-F1
#
_cell.length_a   1.000
_cell.length_b   1.000
_cell.length_c   1.000
_cell.angle_alpha   90.00
_cell.angle_beta   90.00
_cell.angle_gamma   90.00
#
_symmetry.space_group_name_H-M   'P 1'
#
loop_
_entity.id
_entity.type
_entity.pdbx_description
1 polymer ?
#
loop_
_entity_poly.entity_id
_entity_poly.type
_entity_poly.pdbx_seq_one_letter_code
_entity_poly.pdbx_strand_id
1 'polypeptide(L)'
;MKRSAGAHGMVMGVGLLMAACGPASESEIEVELDEPGLEATGMKPGIPDTNGTPKLAWHTWKYAVVTALRSPLLQGDQIHPVILATKILDAAAPGGVDGKEVFDHTVRCAAAAGTVVHHGGEVYLGRGMVSSASAWTEEGLSDAVIGNVLECVIAYVNDVTDGLSVLLTGTQVTDDGAPHTEYIHREALWCAVPSTAFGAMVSVYATAPFIAHCDVDPGSALKQRYCYKEGACGLNYMGPLADSIDNGTCQPVGLPGHGQFICNDKPCTMTWLKDIEPDWCREPGRVRTIDPALFPR
;
A
#
# COMPACT_ATOMS: atom_id res chain seq x y z
N MET A 1 -39.94 0.99 -83.75
CA MET A 1 -40.84 0.12 -84.55
C MET A 1 -40.54 -1.35 -84.24
N LYS A 2 -41.59 -2.15 -83.98
CA LYS A 2 -41.70 -3.64 -83.95
C LYS A 2 -40.82 -4.39 -82.92
N ARG A 3 -41.34 -4.90 -81.79
CA ARG A 3 -42.17 -6.12 -81.50
C ARG A 3 -41.46 -7.47 -81.74
N SER A 4 -41.37 -8.27 -80.66
CA SER A 4 -41.68 -9.73 -80.51
C SER A 4 -40.69 -10.37 -79.51
N ALA A 5 -41.05 -10.76 -78.29
CA ALA A 5 -41.89 -11.88 -77.80
C ALA A 5 -41.21 -13.27 -77.85
N GLY A 6 -41.20 -13.95 -76.69
CA GLY A 6 -40.80 -15.36 -76.48
C GLY A 6 -40.09 -15.51 -75.12
N ALA A 7 -40.76 -15.75 -73.98
CA ALA A 7 -41.48 -16.94 -73.51
C ALA A 7 -40.59 -17.99 -72.80
N HIS A 8 -40.90 -18.18 -71.51
CA HIS A 8 -40.90 -19.42 -70.72
C HIS A 8 -39.61 -19.91 -70.03
N GLY A 9 -39.76 -20.13 -68.71
CA GLY A 9 -38.79 -20.84 -67.87
C GLY A 9 -38.99 -20.58 -66.38
N MET A 10 -40.13 -21.00 -65.81
CA MET A 10 -40.25 -21.16 -64.35
C MET A 10 -39.38 -22.35 -63.93
N VAL A 11 -38.46 -22.14 -62.99
CA VAL A 11 -37.91 -23.20 -62.15
C VAL A 11 -38.01 -22.73 -60.70
N MET A 12 -38.96 -23.31 -59.97
CA MET A 12 -38.99 -23.26 -58.52
C MET A 12 -37.93 -24.23 -57.99
N GLY A 13 -36.78 -23.70 -57.59
CA GLY A 13 -35.81 -24.43 -56.79
C GLY A 13 -36.16 -24.30 -55.32
N VAL A 14 -36.79 -25.34 -54.77
CA VAL A 14 -36.97 -25.53 -53.33
C VAL A 14 -35.60 -25.91 -52.75
N GLY A 15 -34.93 -24.93 -52.14
CA GLY A 15 -33.73 -25.17 -51.34
C GLY A 15 -34.11 -25.40 -49.88
N LEU A 16 -34.10 -26.67 -49.46
CA LEU A 16 -34.11 -27.05 -48.05
C LEU A 16 -32.86 -26.48 -47.36
N LEU A 17 -33.04 -25.54 -46.43
CA LEU A 17 -32.06 -25.26 -45.38
C LEU A 17 -32.33 -26.25 -44.23
N MET A 18 -31.71 -27.42 -44.31
CA MET A 18 -31.56 -28.30 -43.15
C MET A 18 -30.51 -27.67 -42.23
N ALA A 19 -30.96 -27.34 -41.02
CA ALA A 19 -30.14 -26.86 -39.93
C ALA A 19 -28.97 -27.80 -39.68
N ALA A 20 -27.74 -27.30 -39.85
CA ALA A 20 -26.58 -27.93 -39.27
C ALA A 20 -26.59 -27.61 -37.78
N CYS A 21 -26.84 -28.63 -36.95
CA CYS A 21 -26.41 -28.64 -35.56
C CYS A 21 -24.87 -28.58 -35.55
N GLY A 22 -24.32 -27.37 -35.57
CA GLY A 22 -22.98 -27.16 -35.05
C GLY A 22 -23.03 -27.40 -33.55
N PRO A 23 -22.10 -28.16 -32.94
CA PRO A 23 -21.85 -28.01 -31.53
C PRO A 23 -21.41 -26.55 -31.36
N ALA A 24 -22.31 -25.72 -30.85
CA ALA A 24 -21.88 -24.53 -30.14
C ALA A 24 -20.98 -25.08 -29.04
N SER A 25 -19.68 -24.80 -29.17
CA SER A 25 -18.80 -24.91 -28.03
C SER A 25 -19.31 -23.88 -27.03
N GLU A 26 -20.20 -24.33 -26.16
CA GLU A 26 -20.27 -23.86 -24.79
C GLU A 26 -18.90 -24.17 -24.17
N SER A 27 -17.90 -23.37 -24.53
CA SER A 27 -16.98 -22.90 -23.51
C SER A 27 -17.71 -21.75 -22.84
N GLU A 28 -18.69 -22.10 -22.00
CA GLU A 28 -18.89 -21.34 -20.78
C GLU A 28 -17.52 -21.33 -20.13
N ILE A 29 -16.79 -20.23 -20.33
CA ILE A 29 -15.86 -19.78 -19.32
C ILE A 29 -16.79 -19.46 -18.16
N GLU A 30 -17.05 -20.47 -17.35
CA GLU A 30 -17.43 -20.26 -15.96
C GLU A 30 -16.32 -19.35 -15.43
N VAL A 31 -16.59 -18.05 -15.41
CA VAL A 31 -15.91 -17.15 -14.51
C VAL A 31 -16.31 -17.67 -13.14
N GLU A 32 -15.46 -18.55 -12.61
CA GLU A 32 -15.47 -18.96 -11.22
C GLU A 32 -15.62 -17.66 -10.43
N LEU A 33 -16.81 -17.50 -9.85
CA LEU A 33 -17.09 -16.42 -8.92
C LEU A 33 -16.08 -16.59 -7.80
N ASP A 34 -15.09 -15.70 -7.78
CA ASP A 34 -14.13 -15.51 -6.69
C ASP A 34 -14.80 -15.87 -5.37
N GLU A 35 -14.32 -16.95 -4.74
CA GLU A 35 -14.57 -17.09 -3.31
C GLU A 35 -14.09 -15.78 -2.66
N PRO A 36 -14.93 -15.11 -1.86
CA PRO A 36 -14.54 -13.86 -1.23
C PRO A 36 -13.48 -14.17 -0.18
N GLY A 37 -12.19 -14.16 -0.55
CA GLY A 37 -11.12 -14.37 0.42
C GLY A 37 -9.74 -14.77 -0.09
N LEU A 38 -9.59 -15.31 -1.30
CA LEU A 38 -8.28 -15.70 -1.83
C LEU A 38 -8.03 -15.09 -3.21
N GLU A 39 -7.30 -13.96 -3.25
CA GLU A 39 -6.63 -13.52 -4.48
C GLU A 39 -5.41 -14.44 -4.76
N ALA A 40 -5.67 -15.74 -4.97
CA ALA A 40 -4.82 -16.58 -5.80
C ALA A 40 -5.02 -16.02 -7.22
N THR A 41 -4.03 -15.47 -7.93
CA THR A 41 -3.24 -16.28 -8.88
C THR A 41 -2.16 -15.41 -9.56
N GLY A 42 -1.46 -14.53 -8.84
CA GLY A 42 -0.42 -13.68 -9.44
C GLY A 42 0.87 -13.61 -8.63
N MET A 43 2.02 -13.64 -9.31
CA MET A 43 3.26 -13.10 -8.75
C MET A 43 3.01 -11.62 -8.46
N LYS A 44 3.02 -11.22 -7.20
CA LYS A 44 2.86 -9.83 -6.81
C LYS A 44 4.24 -9.18 -6.84
N PRO A 45 4.52 -8.24 -7.76
CA PRO A 45 5.82 -7.55 -7.78
C PRO A 45 5.87 -6.60 -6.61
N GLY A 46 6.93 -6.66 -5.82
CA GLY A 46 7.02 -5.82 -4.64
C GLY A 46 8.20 -6.15 -3.76
N ILE A 47 8.15 -5.58 -2.56
CA ILE A 47 9.19 -5.79 -1.55
C ILE A 47 8.53 -6.05 -0.19
N PRO A 48 8.85 -7.17 0.46
CA PRO A 48 8.36 -7.46 1.79
C PRO A 48 9.25 -6.79 2.84
N ASP A 49 8.65 -6.34 3.93
CA ASP A 49 9.37 -6.10 5.19
C ASP A 49 8.46 -6.40 6.38
N THR A 50 9.04 -6.36 7.58
CA THR A 50 8.29 -6.43 8.82
C THR A 50 7.92 -5.02 9.27
N ASN A 51 6.71 -4.89 9.80
CA ASN A 51 6.36 -3.70 10.55
C ASN A 51 7.22 -3.56 11.81
N GLY A 52 7.14 -2.38 12.44
CA GLY A 52 7.95 -2.10 13.61
C GLY A 52 7.96 -0.65 14.04
N THR A 53 7.54 0.29 13.18
CA THR A 53 7.46 1.70 13.56
C THR A 53 6.33 1.93 14.57
N PRO A 54 6.62 2.29 15.84
CA PRO A 54 5.56 2.59 16.80
C PRO A 54 4.77 3.83 16.38
N LYS A 55 3.45 3.84 16.53
CA LYS A 55 2.60 4.97 16.13
C LYS A 55 2.99 6.24 16.87
N LEU A 56 3.28 6.15 18.18
CA LEU A 56 3.75 7.30 18.95
C LEU A 56 5.05 7.88 18.35
N ALA A 57 6.01 7.03 17.99
CA ALA A 57 7.26 7.46 17.37
C ALA A 57 6.99 8.11 16.00
N TRP A 58 6.22 7.45 15.13
CA TRP A 58 5.83 8.01 13.84
C TRP A 58 5.20 9.40 13.97
N HIS A 59 4.18 9.55 14.83
CA HIS A 59 3.48 10.82 14.98
C HIS A 59 4.33 11.90 15.67
N THR A 60 5.35 11.51 16.44
CA THR A 60 6.34 12.44 17.00
C THR A 60 7.32 12.92 15.93
N TRP A 61 7.75 12.04 15.03
CA TRP A 61 8.91 12.26 14.16
C TRP A 61 8.61 12.50 12.68
N LYS A 62 7.38 12.32 12.20
CA LYS A 62 7.03 12.49 10.78
C LYS A 62 7.40 13.87 10.19
N TYR A 63 7.43 14.94 10.99
CA TYR A 63 7.96 16.24 10.55
C TYR A 63 9.47 16.20 10.31
N ALA A 64 10.22 15.60 11.24
CA ALA A 64 11.66 15.41 11.11
C ALA A 64 11.99 14.55 9.89
N VAL A 65 11.20 13.51 9.61
CA VAL A 65 11.33 12.70 8.39
C VAL A 65 11.20 13.56 7.13
N VAL A 66 10.15 14.38 7.02
CA VAL A 66 9.97 15.27 5.86
C VAL A 66 11.11 16.29 5.74
N THR A 67 11.57 16.85 6.85
CA THR A 67 12.74 17.75 6.84
C THR A 67 14.01 17.03 6.40
N ALA A 68 14.23 15.81 6.88
CA ALA A 68 15.40 15.00 6.55
C ALA A 68 15.42 14.62 5.06
N LEU A 69 14.28 14.20 4.51
CA LEU A 69 14.17 13.83 3.09
C LEU A 69 14.39 15.00 2.13
N ARG A 70 14.30 16.25 2.60
CA ARG A 70 14.59 17.46 1.80
C ARG A 70 16.07 17.83 1.76
N SER A 71 16.92 17.12 2.50
CA SER A 71 18.36 17.31 2.52
C SER A 71 19.05 16.01 2.09
N PRO A 72 20.30 16.08 1.61
CA PRO A 72 21.12 14.88 1.46
C PRO A 72 21.12 14.07 2.77
N LEU A 73 21.09 12.74 2.66
CA LEU A 73 21.26 11.83 3.78
C LEU A 73 22.66 11.96 4.37
N LEU A 74 23.67 12.05 3.51
CA LEU A 74 25.08 12.06 3.90
C LEU A 74 25.76 13.39 3.54
N GLN A 75 26.74 13.78 4.38
CA GLN A 75 27.75 14.77 4.08
C GLN A 75 29.12 14.09 4.22
N GLY A 76 29.67 13.61 3.11
CA GLY A 76 30.81 12.69 3.15
C GLY A 76 30.37 11.31 3.63
N ASP A 77 30.98 10.81 4.70
CA ASP A 77 30.69 9.51 5.33
C ASP A 77 29.78 9.63 6.56
N GLN A 78 29.35 10.84 6.91
CA GLN A 78 28.52 11.11 8.08
C GLN A 78 27.10 11.51 7.69
N ILE A 79 26.13 11.28 8.58
CA ILE A 79 24.77 11.81 8.44
C ILE A 79 24.82 13.33 8.33
N HIS A 80 24.08 13.88 7.38
CA HIS A 80 24.06 15.31 7.10
C HIS A 80 23.59 16.12 8.34
N PRO A 81 24.26 17.24 8.70
CA PRO A 81 23.95 18.00 9.91
C PRO A 81 22.51 18.49 10.04
N VAL A 82 21.83 18.75 8.90
CA VAL A 82 20.40 19.13 8.90
C VAL A 82 19.53 18.01 9.45
N ILE A 83 19.85 16.75 9.16
CA ILE A 83 19.13 15.59 9.68
C ILE A 83 19.39 15.46 11.18
N LEU A 84 20.64 15.59 11.62
CA LEU A 84 20.99 15.56 13.04
C LEU A 84 20.29 16.68 13.83
N ALA A 85 20.17 17.87 13.24
CA ALA A 85 19.46 19.00 13.84
C ALA A 85 17.96 18.75 14.07
N THR A 86 17.35 17.78 13.37
CA THR A 86 15.97 17.36 13.62
C THR A 86 15.80 16.60 14.94
N LYS A 87 16.90 16.09 15.52
CA LYS A 87 16.93 15.30 16.75
C LYS A 87 16.25 13.93 16.68
N ILE A 88 15.88 13.45 15.48
CA ILE A 88 15.27 12.13 15.30
C ILE A 88 16.16 10.98 15.80
N LEU A 89 17.48 11.20 15.87
CA LEU A 89 18.48 10.23 16.34
C LEU A 89 18.97 10.50 17.77
N ASP A 90 18.44 11.51 18.47
CA ASP A 90 18.86 11.85 19.82
C ASP A 90 18.28 10.86 20.85
N ALA A 91 19.12 10.27 21.69
CA ALA A 91 18.68 9.36 22.76
C ALA A 91 17.81 10.04 23.84
N ALA A 92 17.86 11.38 23.94
CA ALA A 92 17.10 12.19 24.90
C ALA A 92 15.99 13.01 24.21
N ALA A 93 15.34 12.36 23.24
CA ALA A 93 14.27 12.91 22.44
C ALA A 93 13.09 13.50 23.25
N PRO A 94 12.32 14.45 22.69
CA PRO A 94 11.15 15.05 23.35
C PRO A 94 10.18 13.98 23.87
N GLY A 95 9.91 14.00 25.18
CA GLY A 95 8.99 13.04 25.80
C GLY A 95 9.51 11.60 25.92
N GLY A 96 10.80 11.35 25.65
CA GLY A 96 11.41 10.02 25.75
C GLY A 96 11.03 9.07 24.61
N VAL A 97 10.54 9.61 23.48
CA VAL A 97 10.12 8.81 22.31
C VAL A 97 11.28 8.65 21.34
N ASP A 98 11.83 7.44 21.25
CA ASP A 98 12.92 7.12 20.33
C ASP A 98 12.48 7.26 18.86
N GLY A 99 13.28 7.95 18.05
CA GLY A 99 13.05 8.16 16.62
C GLY A 99 13.88 7.24 15.71
N LYS A 100 14.78 6.42 16.27
CA LYS A 100 15.68 5.54 15.50
C LYS A 100 14.93 4.59 14.57
N GLU A 101 13.85 3.95 15.04
CA GLU A 101 13.07 3.02 14.21
C GLU A 101 12.38 3.74 13.03
N VAL A 102 11.85 4.95 13.28
CA VAL A 102 11.26 5.79 12.22
C VAL A 102 12.34 6.16 11.19
N PHE A 103 13.53 6.53 11.67
CA PHE A 103 14.65 6.83 10.79
C PHE A 103 15.14 5.61 10.02
N ASP A 104 15.21 4.44 10.65
CA ASP A 104 15.62 3.20 10.00
C ASP A 104 14.64 2.80 8.89
N HIS A 105 13.33 2.78 9.15
CA HIS A 105 12.35 2.56 8.08
C HIS A 105 12.45 3.61 6.98
N THR A 106 12.75 4.88 7.31
CA THR A 106 13.01 5.91 6.30
C THR A 106 14.23 5.58 5.43
N VAL A 107 15.33 5.11 6.03
CA VAL A 107 16.54 4.66 5.32
C VAL A 107 16.25 3.44 4.46
N ARG A 108 15.58 2.41 4.98
CA ARG A 108 15.18 1.23 4.21
C ARG A 108 14.34 1.63 2.98
N CYS A 109 13.40 2.55 3.16
CA CYS A 109 12.51 3.01 2.11
C CYS A 109 13.22 3.86 1.04
N ALA A 110 14.03 4.84 1.45
CA ALA A 110 14.52 5.88 0.56
C ALA A 110 15.97 5.68 0.08
N ALA A 111 16.86 5.18 0.94
CA ALA A 111 18.25 4.99 0.55
C ALA A 111 18.38 3.81 -0.41
N ALA A 112 19.33 3.90 -1.34
CA ALA A 112 19.60 2.85 -2.31
C ALA A 112 19.91 1.50 -1.61
N ALA A 113 19.57 0.39 -2.27
CA ALA A 113 19.85 -0.94 -1.76
C ALA A 113 21.36 -1.11 -1.52
N GLY A 114 21.72 -1.54 -0.30
CA GLY A 114 23.12 -1.72 0.10
C GLY A 114 23.81 -0.47 0.64
N THR A 115 23.15 0.69 0.66
CA THR A 115 23.66 1.88 1.38
C THR A 115 23.73 1.58 2.87
N VAL A 116 24.90 1.76 3.47
CA VAL A 116 25.12 1.57 4.92
C VAL A 116 25.36 2.93 5.57
N VAL A 117 24.56 3.27 6.56
CA VAL A 117 24.68 4.51 7.32
C VAL A 117 25.02 4.20 8.77
N HIS A 118 26.08 4.81 9.30
CA HIS A 118 26.51 4.62 10.68
C HIS A 118 26.20 5.87 11.52
N HIS A 119 25.62 5.68 12.70
CA HIS A 119 25.47 6.78 13.66
C HIS A 119 25.33 6.27 15.10
N GLY A 120 26.14 6.81 16.02
CA GLY A 120 26.01 6.49 17.45
C GLY A 120 26.19 5.01 17.81
N GLY A 121 26.92 4.25 16.99
CA GLY A 121 27.07 2.79 17.13
C GLY A 121 25.99 1.96 16.45
N GLU A 122 24.93 2.59 15.94
CA GLU A 122 23.87 1.96 15.15
C GLU A 122 24.23 1.87 13.66
N VAL A 123 23.61 0.93 12.97
CA VAL A 123 23.74 0.71 11.52
C VAL A 123 22.35 0.74 10.89
N TYR A 124 22.14 1.62 9.93
CA TYR A 124 20.92 1.71 9.13
C TYR A 124 21.21 1.24 7.71
N LEU A 125 20.43 0.29 7.21
CA LEU A 125 20.66 -0.35 5.91
C LEU A 125 19.58 0.07 4.90
N GLY A 126 20.01 0.75 3.85
CA GLY A 126 19.16 1.06 2.69
C GLY A 126 18.73 -0.21 1.97
N ARG A 127 17.44 -0.30 1.66
CA ARG A 127 16.84 -1.41 0.91
C ARG A 127 16.31 -0.99 -0.45
N GLY A 128 16.30 0.31 -0.76
CA GLY A 128 15.84 0.82 -2.04
C GLY A 128 14.38 0.47 -2.34
N MET A 129 13.51 0.46 -1.32
CA MET A 129 12.11 0.05 -1.52
C MET A 129 11.35 1.01 -2.45
N VAL A 130 11.67 2.30 -2.39
CA VAL A 130 11.11 3.31 -3.31
C VAL A 130 12.12 3.57 -4.43
N SER A 131 11.76 3.15 -5.64
CA SER A 131 12.66 3.14 -6.80
C SER A 131 13.16 4.52 -7.22
N SER A 132 12.37 5.57 -6.95
CA SER A 132 12.70 6.97 -7.28
C SER A 132 13.43 7.74 -6.16
N ALA A 133 13.73 7.10 -5.03
CA ALA A 133 14.26 7.79 -3.85
C ALA A 133 15.78 7.66 -3.67
N SER A 134 16.49 6.88 -4.48
CA SER A 134 17.92 6.57 -4.30
C SER A 134 18.83 7.80 -4.26
N ALA A 135 18.40 8.90 -4.91
CA ALA A 135 19.08 10.18 -4.91
C ALA A 135 19.22 10.80 -3.50
N TRP A 136 18.41 10.36 -2.53
CA TRP A 136 18.44 10.89 -1.17
C TRP A 136 19.83 10.80 -0.52
N THR A 137 20.63 9.81 -0.91
CA THR A 137 21.99 9.63 -0.38
C THR A 137 22.84 10.89 -0.56
N GLU A 138 22.70 11.57 -1.71
CA GLU A 138 23.57 12.66 -2.15
C GLU A 138 22.84 14.01 -2.24
N GLU A 139 21.52 14.01 -2.40
CA GLU A 139 20.70 15.21 -2.55
C GLU A 139 19.35 15.11 -1.84
N GLY A 140 18.65 16.23 -1.72
CA GLY A 140 17.27 16.24 -1.21
C GLY A 140 16.27 15.70 -2.24
N LEU A 141 15.20 15.09 -1.76
CA LEU A 141 14.10 14.57 -2.60
C LEU A 141 13.06 15.64 -2.89
N SER A 142 12.39 15.50 -4.05
CA SER A 142 11.20 16.31 -4.37
C SER A 142 9.99 15.91 -3.54
N ASP A 143 9.04 16.82 -3.31
CA ASP A 143 7.83 16.54 -2.53
C ASP A 143 7.01 15.34 -3.06
N ALA A 144 7.05 15.08 -4.38
CA ALA A 144 6.40 13.91 -4.97
C ALA A 144 7.07 12.60 -4.55
N VAL A 145 8.40 12.55 -4.59
CA VAL A 145 9.16 11.36 -4.14
C VAL A 145 9.08 11.20 -2.62
N ILE A 146 9.06 12.31 -1.87
CA ILE A 146 8.80 12.29 -0.42
C ILE A 146 7.45 11.62 -0.12
N GLY A 147 6.40 11.93 -0.89
CA GLY A 147 5.11 11.25 -0.76
C GLY A 147 5.23 9.72 -0.81
N ASN A 148 5.93 9.19 -1.82
CA ASN A 148 6.16 7.75 -1.99
C ASN A 148 6.96 7.15 -0.81
N VAL A 149 7.98 7.86 -0.32
CA VAL A 149 8.75 7.42 0.86
C VAL A 149 7.87 7.39 2.10
N LEU A 150 7.03 8.41 2.31
CA LEU A 150 6.10 8.43 3.43
C LEU A 150 5.11 7.26 3.35
N GLU A 151 4.56 6.94 2.17
CA GLU A 151 3.70 5.77 1.99
C GLU A 151 4.39 4.46 2.40
N CYS A 152 5.64 4.29 1.98
CA CYS A 152 6.46 3.15 2.37
C CYS A 152 6.65 3.06 3.89
N VAL A 153 6.97 4.17 4.57
CA VAL A 153 7.12 4.16 6.05
C VAL A 153 5.79 3.92 6.75
N ILE A 154 4.70 4.56 6.30
CA ILE A 154 3.34 4.45 6.87
C ILE A 154 2.83 3.01 6.83
N ALA A 155 3.18 2.26 5.79
CA ALA A 155 2.81 0.87 5.66
C ALA A 155 3.32 0.00 6.83
N TYR A 156 4.40 0.41 7.49
CA TYR A 156 5.01 -0.30 8.63
C TYR A 156 4.67 0.32 10.00
N VAL A 157 3.84 1.36 10.03
CA VAL A 157 3.37 2.00 11.26
C VAL A 157 2.33 1.12 11.94
N ASN A 158 2.67 0.58 13.11
CA ASN A 158 1.77 -0.14 13.98
C ASN A 158 2.34 -0.26 15.41
N ASP A 159 1.48 -0.25 16.43
CA ASP A 159 1.86 -0.38 17.84
C ASP A 159 1.78 -1.84 18.35
N VAL A 160 1.02 -2.71 17.67
CA VAL A 160 0.40 -3.89 18.31
C VAL A 160 0.89 -5.23 17.78
N THR A 161 1.85 -5.31 16.87
CA THR A 161 2.27 -6.62 16.35
C THR A 161 3.77 -6.68 16.18
N ASP A 162 4.44 -7.48 17.02
CA ASP A 162 5.77 -7.95 16.69
C ASP A 162 5.69 -8.75 15.38
N GLY A 163 6.38 -8.28 14.34
CA GLY A 163 6.75 -9.10 13.18
C GLY A 163 5.64 -9.37 12.15
N LEU A 164 4.64 -8.50 11.99
CA LEU A 164 3.71 -8.65 10.88
C LEU A 164 4.41 -8.35 9.56
N SER A 165 4.44 -9.35 8.69
CA SER A 165 5.00 -9.22 7.36
C SER A 165 4.03 -8.45 6.47
N VAL A 166 4.49 -7.32 5.94
CA VAL A 166 3.77 -6.49 4.98
C VAL A 166 4.50 -6.56 3.64
N LEU A 167 3.76 -6.79 2.56
CA LEU A 167 4.27 -6.63 1.21
C LEU A 167 3.80 -5.29 0.67
N LEU A 168 4.73 -4.51 0.15
CA LEU A 168 4.42 -3.28 -0.57
C LEU A 168 4.40 -3.56 -2.06
N THR A 169 3.39 -3.01 -2.73
CA THR A 169 3.33 -2.98 -4.19
C THR A 169 2.90 -1.59 -4.64
N GLY A 170 3.37 -1.14 -5.79
CA GLY A 170 3.02 0.18 -6.32
C GLY A 170 3.88 0.52 -7.53
N THR A 171 3.55 1.59 -8.24
CA THR A 171 4.32 2.02 -9.41
C THR A 171 5.71 2.56 -9.05
N GLN A 172 5.89 3.00 -7.80
CA GLN A 172 7.14 3.54 -7.27
C GLN A 172 7.82 2.58 -6.29
N VAL A 173 7.26 1.38 -6.10
CA VAL A 173 7.84 0.35 -5.26
C VAL A 173 8.74 -0.53 -6.12
N THR A 174 9.96 -0.79 -5.63
CA THR A 174 10.90 -1.71 -6.27
C THR A 174 10.36 -3.13 -6.21
N ASP A 175 10.43 -3.82 -7.35
CA ASP A 175 10.17 -5.25 -7.44
C ASP A 175 11.46 -6.02 -7.15
N ASP A 176 11.46 -6.86 -6.13
CA ASP A 176 12.60 -7.72 -5.81
C ASP A 176 12.70 -8.97 -6.72
N GLY A 177 11.73 -9.15 -7.63
CA GLY A 177 11.68 -10.25 -8.59
C GLY A 177 11.27 -11.59 -7.97
N ALA A 178 10.91 -11.63 -6.69
CA ALA A 178 10.46 -12.83 -6.01
C ALA A 178 8.93 -13.00 -6.11
N PRO A 179 8.43 -14.24 -6.23
CA PRO A 179 7.00 -14.51 -6.22
C PRO A 179 6.45 -14.46 -4.78
N HIS A 180 5.85 -13.34 -4.38
CA HIS A 180 5.24 -13.14 -3.04
C HIS A 180 3.83 -13.73 -2.94
N THR A 181 3.68 -15.03 -3.13
CA THR A 181 2.37 -15.71 -3.18
C THR A 181 1.71 -15.84 -1.81
N GLU A 182 2.47 -15.76 -0.72
CA GLU A 182 1.96 -15.90 0.63
C GLU A 182 1.21 -14.66 1.15
N TYR A 183 1.32 -13.52 0.46
CA TYR A 183 0.61 -12.29 0.78
C TYR A 183 -0.75 -12.29 0.08
N ILE A 184 -1.71 -12.99 0.68
CA ILE A 184 -3.02 -13.26 0.08
C ILE A 184 -4.08 -12.22 0.46
N HIS A 185 -3.82 -11.37 1.46
CA HIS A 185 -4.81 -10.41 1.95
C HIS A 185 -4.44 -8.99 1.54
N ARG A 186 -5.29 -8.38 0.72
CA ARG A 186 -5.18 -6.98 0.36
C ARG A 186 -5.70 -6.14 1.52
N GLU A 187 -4.89 -5.23 2.04
CA GLU A 187 -5.28 -4.38 3.17
C GLU A 187 -5.86 -3.07 2.63
N ALA A 188 -5.00 -2.15 2.24
CA ALA A 188 -5.39 -0.80 1.85
C ALA A 188 -4.41 -0.19 0.85
N LEU A 189 -4.93 0.78 0.11
CA LEU A 189 -4.13 1.68 -0.73
C LEU A 189 -3.85 2.97 0.05
N TRP A 190 -2.57 3.32 0.17
CA TRP A 190 -2.07 4.48 0.90
C TRP A 190 -1.52 5.51 -0.07
N CYS A 191 -2.03 6.74 0.01
CA CYS A 191 -1.53 7.87 -0.77
C CYS A 191 -1.09 8.96 0.20
N ALA A 192 0.20 9.34 0.20
CA ALA A 192 0.71 10.32 1.14
C ALA A 192 1.29 11.56 0.45
N VAL A 193 1.18 12.70 1.14
CA VAL A 193 1.83 13.94 0.74
C VAL A 193 2.48 14.60 1.95
N PRO A 194 3.66 15.25 1.78
CA PRO A 194 4.21 16.08 2.82
C PRO A 194 3.24 17.22 3.17
N SER A 195 3.08 17.51 4.46
CA SER A 195 2.15 18.49 4.98
C SER A 195 2.82 19.39 6.01
N THR A 196 2.63 20.70 5.89
CA THR A 196 3.08 21.66 6.90
C THR A 196 2.25 21.62 8.18
N ALA A 197 1.01 21.13 8.11
CA ALA A 197 0.07 21.07 9.24
C ALA A 197 0.09 19.73 10.00
N PHE A 198 0.52 18.65 9.34
CA PHE A 198 0.54 17.31 9.92
C PHE A 198 1.85 16.55 9.74
N GLY A 199 2.85 17.12 9.07
CA GLY A 199 4.06 16.40 8.63
C GLY A 199 3.75 15.55 7.39
N ALA A 200 2.79 14.64 7.53
CA ALA A 200 2.23 13.84 6.44
C ALA A 200 0.69 13.92 6.46
N MET A 201 0.09 14.15 5.30
CA MET A 201 -1.34 13.93 5.06
C MET A 201 -1.50 12.65 4.25
N VAL A 202 -2.37 11.76 4.71
CA VAL A 202 -2.47 10.39 4.21
C VAL A 202 -3.91 10.13 3.86
N SER A 203 -4.19 9.92 2.58
CA SER A 203 -5.46 9.38 2.12
C SER A 203 -5.36 7.86 2.07
N VAL A 204 -6.34 7.17 2.64
CA VAL A 204 -6.37 5.71 2.67
C VAL A 204 -7.69 5.17 2.14
N TYR A 205 -7.60 4.14 1.30
CA TYR A 205 -8.74 3.48 0.67
C TYR A 205 -8.75 2.01 1.11
N ALA A 206 -9.85 1.57 1.73
CA ALA A 206 -10.00 0.19 2.17
C ALA A 206 -10.31 -0.72 0.98
N THR A 207 -9.69 -1.89 0.91
CA THR A 207 -9.98 -2.85 -0.16
C THR A 207 -11.13 -3.77 0.21
N ALA A 208 -11.80 -4.36 -0.79
CA ALA A 208 -12.93 -5.25 -0.52
C ALA A 208 -12.58 -6.45 0.38
N PRO A 209 -11.41 -7.13 0.20
CA PRO A 209 -11.00 -8.20 1.13
C PRO A 209 -10.87 -7.71 2.57
N PHE A 210 -10.25 -6.55 2.79
CA PHE A 210 -10.14 -5.96 4.12
C PHE A 210 -11.51 -5.65 4.74
N ILE A 211 -12.41 -5.03 3.98
CA ILE A 211 -13.77 -4.69 4.45
C ILE A 211 -14.55 -5.95 4.82
N ALA A 212 -14.42 -7.02 4.04
CA ALA A 212 -15.17 -8.26 4.24
C ALA A 212 -14.79 -9.02 5.51
N HIS A 213 -13.57 -8.83 6.02
CA HIS A 213 -13.04 -9.61 7.14
C HIS A 213 -12.78 -8.82 8.42
N CYS A 214 -12.87 -7.49 8.38
CA CYS A 214 -12.69 -6.68 9.57
C CYS A 214 -13.94 -6.72 10.46
N ASP A 215 -13.78 -7.00 11.75
CA ASP A 215 -14.89 -7.04 12.72
C ASP A 215 -15.37 -5.64 13.12
N VAL A 216 -14.62 -4.60 12.76
CA VAL A 216 -14.93 -3.20 13.02
C VAL A 216 -15.12 -2.43 11.71
N ASP A 217 -15.73 -1.25 11.80
CA ASP A 217 -15.78 -0.30 10.69
C ASP A 217 -14.37 -0.09 10.09
N PRO A 218 -14.18 -0.26 8.76
CA PRO A 218 -12.86 -0.24 8.13
C PRO A 218 -12.11 1.08 8.33
N GLY A 219 -12.84 2.21 8.38
CA GLY A 219 -12.23 3.51 8.67
C GLY A 219 -11.68 3.57 10.10
N SER A 220 -12.41 2.99 11.05
CA SER A 220 -11.99 2.85 12.44
C SER A 220 -10.80 1.89 12.60
N ALA A 221 -10.77 0.76 11.88
CA ALA A 221 -9.63 -0.17 11.87
C ALA A 221 -8.35 0.50 11.35
N LEU A 222 -8.41 1.16 10.20
CA LEU A 222 -7.26 1.84 9.60
C LEU A 222 -6.80 3.03 10.46
N LYS A 223 -7.74 3.73 11.11
CA LYS A 223 -7.41 4.75 12.11
C LYS A 223 -6.73 4.14 13.33
N GLN A 224 -7.18 2.98 13.82
CA GLN A 224 -6.54 2.27 14.92
C GLN A 224 -5.13 1.80 14.53
N ARG A 225 -4.93 1.32 13.29
CA ARG A 225 -3.63 0.93 12.74
C ARG A 225 -2.64 2.09 12.67
N TYR A 226 -3.08 3.27 12.25
CA TYR A 226 -2.18 4.39 11.96
C TYR A 226 -2.09 5.44 13.08
N CYS A 227 -3.18 5.77 13.76
CA CYS A 227 -3.26 6.90 14.69
C CYS A 227 -2.93 6.50 16.14
N TYR A 228 -2.15 7.34 16.84
CA TYR A 228 -1.81 7.13 18.26
C TYR A 228 -2.84 7.72 19.24
N LYS A 229 -3.50 8.83 18.90
CA LYS A 229 -4.54 9.46 19.73
C LYS A 229 -5.79 9.75 18.91
N GLU A 230 -6.94 9.78 19.58
CA GLU A 230 -8.17 10.29 19.00
C GLU A 230 -8.00 11.78 18.65
N GLY A 231 -8.15 12.12 17.37
CA GLY A 231 -7.96 13.47 16.84
C GLY A 231 -7.46 13.48 15.40
N ALA A 232 -7.08 14.65 14.88
CA ALA A 232 -6.52 14.80 13.54
C ALA A 232 -5.06 14.29 13.50
N CYS A 233 -4.86 13.00 13.21
CA CYS A 233 -3.56 12.35 13.00
C CYS A 233 -2.99 12.54 11.58
N GLY A 234 -3.69 13.31 10.72
CA GLY A 234 -3.35 13.48 9.30
C GLY A 234 -3.85 12.35 8.40
N LEU A 235 -4.66 11.41 8.91
CA LEU A 235 -5.31 10.37 8.12
C LEU A 235 -6.67 10.84 7.61
N ASN A 236 -6.94 10.62 6.33
CA ASN A 236 -8.22 10.84 5.67
C ASN A 236 -8.71 9.52 5.08
N TYR A 237 -9.76 8.94 5.67
CA TYR A 237 -10.38 7.73 5.14
C TYR A 237 -11.27 8.09 3.95
N MET A 238 -10.93 7.56 2.78
CA MET A 238 -11.60 7.88 1.52
C MET A 238 -12.75 6.92 1.18
N GLY A 239 -12.98 5.90 2.02
CA GLY A 239 -13.97 4.86 1.76
C GLY A 239 -13.38 3.63 1.06
N PRO A 240 -14.25 2.77 0.50
CA PRO A 240 -13.85 1.64 -0.32
C PRO A 240 -13.08 2.07 -1.58
N LEU A 241 -12.04 1.31 -1.92
CA LEU A 241 -11.26 1.52 -3.15
C LEU A 241 -12.12 1.32 -4.40
N ALA A 242 -13.08 0.39 -4.39
CA ALA A 242 -13.99 0.14 -5.50
C ALA A 242 -14.78 1.39 -5.89
N ASP A 243 -15.36 2.09 -4.92
CA ASP A 243 -16.09 3.34 -5.14
C ASP A 243 -15.21 4.43 -5.78
N SER A 244 -13.93 4.47 -5.41
CA SER A 244 -12.96 5.42 -5.97
C SER A 244 -12.51 5.05 -7.38
N ILE A 245 -12.58 3.77 -7.75
CA ILE A 245 -12.37 3.32 -9.13
C ILE A 245 -13.60 3.70 -9.97
N ASP A 246 -14.80 3.40 -9.48
CA ASP A 246 -16.06 3.65 -10.18
C ASP A 246 -16.29 5.14 -10.47
N ASN A 247 -15.87 6.01 -9.54
CA ASN A 247 -15.97 7.47 -9.71
C ASN A 247 -14.78 8.09 -10.46
N GLY A 248 -13.78 7.29 -10.86
CA GLY A 248 -12.61 7.73 -11.62
C GLY A 248 -11.52 8.45 -10.83
N THR A 249 -11.63 8.55 -9.50
CA THR A 249 -10.61 9.16 -8.62
C THR A 249 -9.34 8.33 -8.56
N CYS A 250 -9.48 7.01 -8.62
CA CYS A 250 -8.40 6.04 -8.63
C CYS A 250 -8.45 5.19 -9.91
N GLN A 251 -7.30 4.89 -10.48
CA GLN A 251 -7.18 4.08 -11.69
C GLN A 251 -6.08 3.02 -11.51
N PRO A 252 -6.35 1.74 -11.81
CA PRO A 252 -5.31 0.74 -11.90
C PRO A 252 -4.46 1.01 -13.16
N VAL A 253 -3.13 1.00 -13.02
CA VAL A 253 -2.19 1.32 -14.13
C VAL A 253 -1.18 0.22 -14.42
N GLY A 254 -1.31 -0.92 -13.74
CA GLY A 254 -0.46 -2.09 -13.92
C GLY A 254 -1.23 -3.31 -14.39
N LEU A 255 -0.55 -4.45 -14.40
CA LEU A 255 -1.20 -5.74 -14.61
C LEU A 255 -2.23 -5.99 -13.48
N PRO A 256 -3.37 -6.66 -13.80
CA PRO A 256 -4.34 -7.05 -12.80
C PRO A 256 -3.67 -7.79 -11.63
N GLY A 257 -4.05 -7.45 -10.39
CA GLY A 257 -3.48 -8.05 -9.18
C GLY A 257 -2.14 -7.46 -8.71
N HIS A 258 -1.45 -6.61 -9.48
CA HIS A 258 -0.13 -6.08 -9.09
C HIS A 258 -0.17 -4.91 -8.09
N GLY A 259 -1.37 -4.47 -7.66
CA GLY A 259 -1.50 -3.41 -6.66
C GLY A 259 -0.98 -2.04 -7.11
N GLN A 260 -0.91 -1.78 -8.41
CA GLN A 260 -0.42 -0.52 -8.98
C GLN A 260 -1.58 0.42 -9.31
N PHE A 261 -1.67 1.54 -8.58
CA PHE A 261 -2.74 2.53 -8.73
C PHE A 261 -2.20 3.95 -8.85
N ILE A 262 -2.94 4.78 -9.58
CA ILE A 262 -2.84 6.23 -9.55
C ILE A 262 -4.15 6.77 -8.98
N CYS A 263 -4.10 7.54 -7.90
CA CYS A 263 -5.26 8.21 -7.31
C CYS A 263 -5.00 9.73 -7.22
N ASN A 264 -5.96 10.54 -7.67
CA ASN A 264 -5.81 12.00 -7.76
C ASN A 264 -4.49 12.40 -8.44
N ASP A 265 -4.21 11.80 -9.61
CA ASP A 265 -3.00 12.02 -10.41
C ASP A 265 -1.67 11.70 -9.73
N LYS A 266 -1.70 10.90 -8.65
CA LYS A 266 -0.50 10.48 -7.93
C LYS A 266 -0.41 8.97 -7.79
N PRO A 267 0.80 8.40 -7.94
CA PRO A 267 1.02 7.00 -7.59
C PRO A 267 0.74 6.78 -6.10
N CYS A 268 0.19 5.61 -5.77
CA CYS A 268 -0.06 5.22 -4.39
C CYS A 268 0.44 3.79 -4.14
N THR A 269 0.68 3.48 -2.87
CA THR A 269 1.24 2.20 -2.44
C THR A 269 0.16 1.32 -1.84
N MET A 270 0.05 0.09 -2.34
CA MET A 270 -0.83 -0.93 -1.79
C MET A 270 -0.07 -1.77 -0.76
N THR A 271 -0.77 -2.13 0.31
CA THR A 271 -0.29 -3.03 1.36
C THR A 271 -0.98 -4.37 1.29
N TRP A 272 -0.21 -5.44 1.46
CA TRP A 272 -0.70 -6.81 1.52
C TRP A 272 -0.18 -7.50 2.76
N LEU A 273 -0.99 -8.40 3.32
CA LEU A 273 -0.72 -9.13 4.55
C LEU A 273 -0.75 -10.63 4.29
N LYS A 274 0.02 -11.37 5.09
CA LYS A 274 0.00 -12.84 5.10
C LYS A 274 -1.19 -13.41 5.88
N ASP A 275 -1.71 -12.66 6.84
CA ASP A 275 -2.83 -13.03 7.70
C ASP A 275 -3.86 -11.90 7.75
N ILE A 276 -5.14 -12.26 7.84
CA ILE A 276 -6.28 -11.36 7.79
C ILE A 276 -6.75 -10.89 9.16
N GLU A 277 -6.23 -11.46 10.25
CA GLU A 277 -6.64 -11.12 11.61
C GLU A 277 -5.59 -10.31 12.40
N PRO A 278 -5.05 -9.19 11.88
CA PRO A 278 -4.22 -8.35 12.71
C PRO A 278 -5.08 -7.70 13.81
N ASP A 279 -4.49 -7.48 14.98
CA ASP A 279 -5.22 -7.00 16.17
C ASP A 279 -5.93 -5.64 15.98
N TRP A 280 -5.58 -4.87 14.94
CA TRP A 280 -6.28 -3.62 14.59
C TRP A 280 -7.55 -3.81 13.77
N CYS A 281 -7.84 -5.01 13.28
CA CYS A 281 -9.12 -5.35 12.64
C CYS A 281 -10.14 -5.96 13.60
N ARG A 282 -9.76 -6.19 14.86
CA ARG A 282 -10.65 -6.69 15.90
C ARG A 282 -11.14 -5.51 16.74
N GLU A 283 -12.37 -5.59 17.26
CA GLU A 283 -12.80 -4.66 18.30
C GLU A 283 -11.73 -4.64 19.39
N PRO A 284 -11.26 -3.46 19.85
CA PRO A 284 -10.36 -3.40 20.99
C PRO A 284 -11.08 -4.12 22.12
N GLY A 285 -10.64 -5.35 22.42
CA GLY A 285 -11.30 -6.17 23.43
C GLY A 285 -11.38 -5.28 24.65
N ARG A 286 -12.60 -5.06 25.19
CA ARG A 286 -12.77 -4.32 26.44
C ARG A 286 -11.71 -4.89 27.35
N VAL A 287 -10.68 -4.09 27.68
CA VAL A 287 -9.62 -4.52 28.57
C VAL A 287 -10.38 -5.09 29.75
N ARG A 288 -10.39 -6.42 29.89
CA ARG A 288 -11.00 -7.03 31.07
C ARG A 288 -10.16 -6.42 32.15
N THR A 289 -10.77 -5.51 32.91
CA THR A 289 -10.13 -4.89 34.05
C THR A 289 -9.65 -6.07 34.84
N ILE A 290 -8.33 -6.31 34.83
CA ILE A 290 -7.80 -7.47 35.51
C ILE A 290 -8.17 -7.20 36.96
N ASP A 291 -9.10 -7.99 37.48
CA ASP A 291 -9.59 -7.81 38.83
C ASP A 291 -8.35 -7.85 39.74
N PRO A 292 -8.02 -6.75 40.45
CA PRO A 292 -6.87 -6.74 41.34
C PRO A 292 -6.96 -7.86 42.40
N ALA A 293 -8.14 -8.43 42.63
CA ALA A 293 -8.34 -9.58 43.51
C ALA A 293 -7.74 -10.91 43.00
N LEU A 294 -7.35 -11.00 41.72
CA LEU A 294 -6.73 -12.21 41.16
C LEU A 294 -5.20 -12.28 41.35
N PHE A 295 -4.58 -11.26 41.95
CA PHE A 295 -3.18 -11.29 42.39
C PHE A 295 -3.10 -11.10 43.91
N PRO A 296 -3.24 -12.19 44.70
CA PRO A 296 -2.89 -12.12 46.12
C PRO A 296 -1.40 -11.83 46.25
N ARG A 297 -1.07 -10.89 47.13
CA ARG A 297 0.30 -10.56 47.53
C ARG A 297 0.99 -11.72 48.22
#